data_AF-A0A348PHF0-F1
#
_entry.id   AF-A0A348PHF0-F1
#
_cell.length_a   1.000
_cell.length_b   1.000
_cell.length_c   1.000
_cell.angle_alpha   90.00
_cell.angle_beta   90.00
_cell.angle_gamma   90.00
#
_symmetry.space_group_name_H-M   'P 1'
#
loop_
_entity.id
_entity.type
_entity.pdbx_description
1 polymer ?
#
loop_
_entity_poly.entity_id
_entity_poly.type
_entity_poly.pdbx_seq_one_letter_code
_entity_poly.pdbx_strand_id
1 'polypeptide(L)'
;MHVFQTVIVAVALIAGSLCSVGHFASIGATAEICAALPVTIAPPTTAAPNSRAFDPATFGAKQLLVVHYARTDQNYNGWNVWAWVVNQTGQQLEFKGADDYGPYAVMPLRVAAPRVGFIVRKGEWEAKDIDADRFVDLNDRRV
;
A
#
# COMPACT_ATOMS: atom_id res chain seq x y z
N MET A 1 2.57 26.19 -11.61
CA MET A 1 3.33 24.92 -11.59
C MET A 1 2.46 23.91 -10.83
N HIS A 2 1.85 22.94 -11.51
CA HIS A 2 1.16 21.85 -10.82
C HIS A 2 2.23 20.84 -10.37
N VAL A 3 2.31 20.58 -9.06
CA VAL A 3 3.11 19.49 -8.53
C VAL A 3 2.41 18.20 -8.94
N PHE A 4 3.08 17.35 -9.73
CA PHE A 4 2.52 16.04 -10.04
C PHE A 4 2.62 15.19 -8.78
N GLN A 5 1.48 14.72 -8.32
CA GLN A 5 1.36 13.89 -7.13
C GLN A 5 0.57 12.65 -7.49
N THR A 6 1.07 11.50 -7.07
CA THR A 6 0.47 10.20 -7.34
C THR A 6 0.08 9.60 -6.02
N VAL A 7 -1.18 9.24 -5.89
CA VAL A 7 -1.69 8.61 -4.68
C VAL A 7 -2.13 7.21 -5.04
N ILE A 8 -1.35 6.23 -4.60
CA ILE A 8 -1.60 4.82 -4.84
C ILE A 8 -2.25 4.29 -3.57
N VAL A 9 -3.44 3.73 -3.70
CA VAL A 9 -4.15 3.15 -2.55
C VAL A 9 -4.20 1.65 -2.72
N ALA A 10 -3.63 0.93 -1.77
CA ALA A 10 -3.66 -0.51 -1.70
C ALA A 10 -4.60 -0.96 -0.58
N VAL A 11 -5.36 -2.02 -0.85
CA VAL A 11 -6.30 -2.62 0.09
C VAL A 11 -5.91 -4.07 0.29
N ALA A 12 -5.60 -4.45 1.52
CA ALA A 12 -5.37 -5.83 1.88
C ALA A 12 -6.55 -6.34 2.72
N LEU A 13 -7.01 -7.55 2.42
CA LEU A 13 -8.07 -8.25 3.14
C LEU A 13 -7.45 -9.44 3.86
N ILE A 14 -8.03 -9.89 4.99
CA ILE A 14 -7.58 -11.15 5.58
C ILE A 14 -7.79 -12.22 4.51
N ALA A 15 -6.69 -12.72 3.93
CA ALA A 15 -6.72 -13.91 3.13
C ALA A 15 -7.09 -15.04 4.09
N GLY A 16 -8.32 -15.52 3.99
CA GLY A 16 -8.67 -16.79 4.61
C GLY A 16 -7.66 -17.82 4.09
N SER A 17 -6.81 -18.29 5.01
CA SER A 17 -5.86 -19.40 4.88
C SER A 17 -5.78 -20.01 3.46
N LEU A 18 -4.87 -19.50 2.63
CA LEU A 18 -4.36 -20.29 1.50
C LEU A 18 -3.32 -21.26 2.05
N CYS A 19 -3.80 -22.36 2.62
CA CYS A 19 -3.00 -23.56 2.72
C CYS A 19 -2.80 -24.08 1.28
N SER A 20 -1.62 -23.87 0.71
CA SER A 20 -1.21 -24.60 -0.49
C SER A 20 0.30 -24.75 -0.60
N VAL A 21 0.70 -25.98 -0.29
CA VAL A 21 1.69 -26.83 -0.96
C VAL A 21 3.14 -26.33 -1.01
N GLY A 22 3.97 -26.92 -0.15
CA GLY A 22 5.42 -26.92 -0.28
C GLY A 22 5.99 -28.30 0.05
N HIS A 23 5.64 -29.33 -0.72
CA HIS A 23 6.38 -30.59 -0.74
C HIS A 23 7.64 -30.35 -1.60
N PHE A 24 8.73 -29.88 -0.98
CA PHE A 24 10.05 -29.87 -1.62
C PHE A 24 10.61 -31.29 -1.57
N ALA A 25 10.34 -32.08 -2.61
CA ALA A 25 10.99 -33.36 -2.83
C ALA A 25 12.18 -33.18 -3.79
N SER A 26 13.36 -33.44 -3.24
CA SER A 26 14.57 -33.98 -3.86
C SER A 26 15.29 -33.18 -4.95
N ILE A 27 16.44 -32.66 -4.51
CA ILE A 27 17.63 -32.26 -5.26
C ILE A 27 18.19 -33.43 -6.09
N GLY A 28 18.46 -33.16 -7.37
CA GLY A 28 19.22 -34.06 -8.23
C GLY A 28 19.43 -33.49 -9.63
N ALA A 29 20.46 -32.65 -9.82
CA ALA A 29 21.23 -32.52 -11.05
C ALA A 29 22.36 -31.49 -10.86
N THR A 30 23.61 -31.97 -10.95
CA THR A 30 24.84 -31.18 -11.00
C THR A 30 25.14 -30.71 -12.42
N ALA A 31 25.93 -29.63 -12.51
CA ALA A 31 26.65 -29.12 -13.70
C ALA A 31 25.81 -28.16 -14.58
N GLU A 32 26.26 -27.00 -15.08
CA GLU A 32 27.60 -26.51 -15.39
C GLU A 32 27.68 -24.97 -15.24
N ILE A 33 28.86 -24.46 -14.93
CA ILE A 33 29.21 -23.03 -15.04
C ILE A 33 29.71 -22.81 -16.47
N CYS A 34 29.08 -21.92 -17.23
CA CYS A 34 29.66 -21.40 -18.48
C CYS A 34 29.41 -19.90 -18.63
N ALA A 35 30.35 -19.23 -19.29
CA ALA A 35 30.70 -17.83 -19.11
C ALA A 35 29.78 -16.79 -19.79
N ALA A 36 29.71 -15.63 -19.12
CA ALA A 36 29.80 -14.26 -19.65
C ALA A 36 28.85 -13.77 -20.76
N LEU A 37 28.01 -12.77 -20.43
CA LEU A 37 27.66 -11.57 -21.22
C LEU A 37 26.93 -10.54 -20.29
N PRO A 38 26.89 -9.23 -20.63
CA PRO A 38 27.01 -8.13 -19.68
C PRO A 38 25.72 -7.86 -18.90
N VAL A 39 25.92 -7.30 -17.70
CA VAL A 39 24.94 -6.64 -16.81
C VAL A 39 23.65 -6.27 -17.54
N THR A 40 22.67 -7.18 -17.49
CA THR A 40 21.28 -6.77 -17.63
C THR A 40 20.91 -6.20 -16.27
N ILE A 41 20.95 -4.87 -16.15
CA ILE A 41 20.20 -4.20 -15.09
C ILE A 41 18.76 -4.64 -15.38
N ALA A 42 18.26 -5.59 -14.60
CA ALA A 42 16.84 -5.87 -14.62
C ALA A 42 16.13 -4.51 -14.45
N PRO A 43 14.98 -4.25 -15.12
CA PRO A 43 14.11 -3.17 -14.67
C PRO A 43 13.98 -3.33 -13.15
N PRO A 44 13.95 -2.26 -12.33
CA PRO A 44 13.72 -2.43 -10.90
C PRO A 44 12.51 -3.33 -10.80
N THR A 45 12.74 -4.57 -10.37
CA THR A 45 11.69 -5.55 -10.24
C THR A 45 10.71 -4.83 -9.38
N THR A 46 9.53 -4.54 -9.93
CA THR A 46 8.36 -4.19 -9.16
C THR A 46 8.20 -5.38 -8.23
N ALA A 47 8.87 -5.32 -7.08
CA ALA A 47 8.46 -6.04 -5.92
C ALA A 47 7.05 -5.50 -5.74
N ALA A 48 6.07 -6.27 -6.22
CA ALA A 48 4.70 -6.11 -5.79
C ALA A 48 4.78 -5.82 -4.29
N PRO A 49 4.13 -4.76 -3.79
CA PRO A 49 4.22 -4.38 -2.38
C PRO A 49 4.02 -5.69 -1.64
N ASN A 50 5.10 -6.11 -0.97
CA ASN A 50 5.21 -7.36 -0.26
C ASN A 50 3.89 -7.57 0.48
N SER A 51 3.00 -8.38 -0.10
CA SER A 51 1.60 -8.48 0.36
C SER A 51 1.53 -9.04 1.79
N ARG A 52 2.66 -9.57 2.26
CA ARG A 52 2.94 -10.00 3.62
C ARG A 52 3.20 -8.87 4.63
N ALA A 53 3.77 -7.73 4.20
CA ALA A 53 4.05 -6.60 5.09
C ALA A 53 2.76 -5.85 5.48
N PHE A 54 1.76 -5.90 4.61
CA PHE A 54 0.46 -5.26 4.78
C PHE A 54 -0.65 -6.27 5.05
N ASP A 55 -0.38 -7.32 5.83
CA ASP A 55 -1.40 -8.30 6.21
C ASP A 55 -2.31 -7.73 7.32
N PRO A 56 -3.63 -7.55 7.09
CA PRO A 56 -4.57 -7.10 8.11
C PRO A 56 -4.60 -7.99 9.36
N ALA A 57 -4.27 -9.28 9.24
CA ALA A 57 -4.21 -10.20 10.38
C ALA A 57 -3.16 -9.76 11.42
N THR A 58 -2.03 -9.22 10.97
CA THR A 58 -0.96 -8.69 11.84
C THR A 58 -1.46 -7.49 12.67
N PHE A 59 -2.39 -6.72 12.14
CA PHE A 59 -2.97 -5.56 12.80
C PHE A 59 -4.28 -5.88 13.56
N GLY A 60 -4.70 -7.15 13.60
CA GLY A 60 -5.98 -7.55 14.21
C GLY A 60 -7.20 -6.89 13.54
N ALA A 61 -7.08 -6.63 12.24
CA ALA A 61 -8.09 -5.97 11.41
C ALA A 61 -8.65 -6.96 10.39
N LYS A 62 -9.90 -6.77 9.94
CA LYS A 62 -10.47 -7.56 8.82
C LYS A 62 -9.98 -7.08 7.46
N GLN A 63 -9.70 -5.79 7.35
CA GLN A 63 -9.19 -5.14 6.16
C GLN A 63 -8.11 -4.13 6.56
N LEU A 64 -7.18 -3.87 5.66
CA LEU A 64 -6.11 -2.90 5.84
C LEU A 64 -6.17 -1.94 4.64
N LEU A 65 -6.35 -0.66 4.93
CA LEU A 65 -6.17 0.37 3.91
C LEU A 65 -4.75 0.91 4.03
N VAL A 66 -4.02 0.90 2.92
CA VAL A 66 -2.68 1.47 2.82
C VAL A 66 -2.71 2.56 1.77
N VAL A 67 -2.43 3.80 2.18
CA VAL A 67 -2.41 4.97 1.29
C VAL A 67 -0.96 5.37 1.09
N HIS A 68 -0.43 5.14 -0.11
CA HIS A 68 0.89 5.61 -0.53
C HIS A 68 0.75 6.99 -1.17
N TYR A 69 1.56 7.92 -0.70
CA TYR A 69 1.49 9.31 -1.12
C TYR A 69 2.82 9.76 -1.72
N ALA A 70 2.87 9.81 -3.05
CA ALA A 70 4.04 10.22 -3.80
C ALA A 70 3.89 11.67 -4.28
N ARG A 71 4.88 12.52 -4.00
CA ARG A 71 4.96 13.88 -4.57
C ARG A 71 6.28 14.05 -5.32
N THR A 72 6.27 14.76 -6.45
CA THR A 72 7.51 15.07 -7.19
C THR A 72 8.44 16.04 -6.45
N ASP A 73 7.91 16.84 -5.52
CA ASP A 73 8.70 17.78 -4.71
C ASP A 73 9.35 17.12 -3.47
N GLN A 74 9.02 15.84 -3.18
CA GLN A 74 9.48 15.07 -2.03
C GLN A 74 9.29 15.77 -0.67
N ASN A 75 8.41 16.78 -0.59
CA ASN A 75 8.19 17.55 0.63
C ASN A 75 6.95 17.05 1.37
N TYR A 76 7.19 16.18 2.34
CA TYR A 76 6.15 15.54 3.16
C TYR A 76 5.98 16.18 4.54
N ASN A 77 6.70 17.27 4.84
CA ASN A 77 6.65 17.89 6.15
C ASN A 77 5.27 18.52 6.43
N GLY A 78 4.67 18.11 7.54
CA GLY A 78 3.34 18.55 7.96
C GLY A 78 2.18 17.89 7.19
N TRP A 79 2.45 16.97 6.26
CA TRP A 79 1.39 16.25 5.56
C TRP A 79 0.87 15.08 6.40
N ASN A 80 -0.44 14.85 6.33
CA ASN A 80 -1.18 13.82 7.04
C ASN A 80 -2.33 13.31 6.15
N VAL A 81 -2.79 12.08 6.42
CA VAL A 81 -3.90 11.48 5.69
C VAL A 81 -5.11 11.46 6.60
N TRP A 82 -6.19 12.15 6.22
CA TRP A 82 -7.47 12.03 6.88
C TRP A 82 -8.29 10.95 6.19
N ALA A 83 -8.57 9.84 6.87
CA ALA A 83 -9.37 8.75 6.31
C ALA A 83 -10.60 8.48 7.16
N TRP A 84 -11.71 8.15 6.52
CA TRP A 84 -12.98 7.85 7.20
C TRP A 84 -13.73 6.74 6.47
N VAL A 85 -14.30 5.83 7.25
CA VAL A 85 -15.23 4.85 6.71
C VAL A 85 -16.56 5.55 6.45
N VAL A 86 -17.23 5.23 5.33
CA VAL A 86 -18.57 5.76 5.06
C VAL A 86 -19.50 5.39 6.22
N ASN A 87 -20.21 6.39 6.77
CA ASN A 87 -21.04 6.29 7.98
C ASN A 87 -20.27 6.09 9.30
N GLN A 88 -18.98 6.39 9.37
CA GLN A 88 -18.21 6.42 10.63
C GLN A 88 -17.40 7.70 10.77
N THR A 89 -16.87 7.91 11.97
CA THR A 89 -15.98 9.02 12.27
C THR A 89 -14.64 8.85 11.56
N GLY A 90 -14.16 9.93 10.92
CA GLY A 90 -12.83 9.97 10.35
C GLY A 90 -11.74 10.05 11.41
N GLN A 91 -10.55 9.64 11.02
CA GLN A 91 -9.36 9.72 11.84
C GLN A 91 -8.17 10.23 11.04
N GLN A 92 -7.30 10.95 11.73
CA GLN A 92 -6.01 11.32 11.19
C GLN A 92 -5.09 10.10 11.23
N LEU A 93 -4.45 9.83 10.10
CA LEU A 93 -3.41 8.84 9.93
C LEU A 93 -2.11 9.58 9.64
N GLU A 94 -1.11 9.26 10.44
CA GLU A 94 0.26 9.67 10.19
C GLU A 94 0.94 8.65 9.27
N PHE A 95 1.93 9.12 8.52
CA PHE A 95 2.76 8.24 7.71
C PHE A 95 3.57 7.31 8.62
N LYS A 96 3.42 5.99 8.44
CA LYS A 96 4.06 4.96 9.26
C LYS A 96 5.48 4.64 8.80
N GLY A 97 5.79 4.96 7.56
CA GLY A 97 7.07 4.72 6.92
C GLY A 97 7.03 5.22 5.49
N ALA A 98 8.06 4.88 4.71
CA ALA A 98 8.10 5.13 3.28
C ALA A 98 8.58 3.88 2.55
N ASP A 99 8.09 3.68 1.33
CA ASP A 99 8.51 2.65 0.40
C ASP A 99 8.96 3.27 -0.93
N ASP A 100 9.13 2.44 -1.96
CA ASP A 100 9.55 2.87 -3.30
C ASP A 100 8.58 3.88 -3.95
N TYR A 101 7.32 3.94 -3.49
CA TYR A 101 6.32 4.89 -3.93
C TYR A 101 6.27 6.16 -3.06
N GLY A 102 6.95 6.19 -1.92
CA GLY A 102 6.98 7.31 -0.98
C GLY A 102 6.38 6.98 0.38
N PRO A 103 6.08 7.97 1.22
CA PRO A 103 5.49 7.74 2.53
C PRO A 103 4.11 7.10 2.42
N TYR A 104 3.85 6.14 3.30
CA TYR A 104 2.58 5.42 3.35
C TYR A 104 1.91 5.54 4.73
N ALA A 105 0.60 5.66 4.71
CA ALA A 105 -0.25 5.67 5.90
C ALA A 105 -1.08 4.38 5.94
N VAL A 106 -1.23 3.79 7.13
CA VAL A 106 -1.92 2.51 7.31
C VAL A 106 -3.13 2.71 8.23
N MET A 107 -4.31 2.27 7.77
CA MET A 107 -5.53 2.25 8.56
C MET A 107 -6.03 0.81 8.75
N PRO A 108 -5.89 0.24 9.95
CA PRO A 108 -6.48 -1.05 10.28
C PRO A 108 -8.00 -0.92 10.46
N LEU A 109 -8.76 -1.64 9.65
CA LEU A 109 -10.22 -1.69 9.68
C LEU A 109 -10.69 -2.99 10.36
N ARG A 110 -11.16 -2.87 11.60
CA ARG A 110 -11.69 -4.02 12.37
C ARG A 110 -12.99 -4.58 11.78
N VAL A 111 -13.75 -3.72 11.11
CA VAL A 111 -15.01 -4.07 10.44
C VAL A 111 -14.80 -3.95 8.94
N ALA A 112 -15.40 -4.86 8.16
CA ALA A 112 -15.37 -4.77 6.71
C ALA A 112 -16.14 -3.51 6.28
N ALA A 113 -15.43 -2.54 5.72
CA ALA A 113 -15.99 -1.31 5.21
C ALA A 113 -16.28 -1.48 3.71
N PRO A 114 -17.47 -1.12 3.21
CA PRO A 114 -17.75 -1.22 1.79
C PRO A 114 -16.94 -0.20 0.98
N ARG A 115 -16.79 1.00 1.55
CA ARG A 115 -16.15 2.16 0.95
C ARG A 115 -15.48 2.99 2.03
N VAL A 116 -14.29 3.50 1.71
CA VAL A 116 -13.52 4.38 2.60
C VAL A 116 -13.17 5.66 1.84
N GLY A 117 -13.45 6.79 2.46
CA GLY A 117 -13.03 8.10 1.98
C GLY A 117 -11.67 8.46 2.57
N PHE A 118 -10.85 9.18 1.80
CA PHE A 118 -9.61 9.73 2.30
C PHE A 118 -9.26 11.06 1.62
N ILE A 119 -8.61 11.93 2.38
CA ILE A 119 -8.08 13.22 1.93
C ILE A 119 -6.65 13.33 2.44
N VAL A 120 -5.76 13.76 1.57
CA VAL A 120 -4.39 14.13 1.99
C VAL A 120 -4.40 15.62 2.28
N ARG A 121 -4.12 15.96 3.54
CA ARG A 121 -4.14 17.34 4.04
C ARG A 121 -2.78 17.67 4.65
N LYS A 122 -2.54 18.95 4.87
CA LYS A 122 -1.37 19.46 5.60
C LYS A 122 -1.84 20.10 6.90
N GLY A 123 -1.23 19.71 8.01
CA GLY A 123 -1.57 20.16 9.36
C GLY A 123 -3.04 19.89 9.72
N GLU A 124 -3.68 20.87 10.35
CA GLU A 124 -5.12 20.88 10.62
C GLU A 124 -5.85 21.69 9.56
N TRP A 125 -5.90 21.17 8.32
CA TRP A 125 -6.54 21.81 7.16
C TRP A 125 -5.86 23.08 6.63
N GLU A 126 -4.55 23.23 6.83
CA GLU A 126 -3.79 24.36 6.27
C GLU A 126 -3.73 24.31 4.75
N ALA A 127 -3.60 23.10 4.19
CA ALA A 127 -3.69 22.85 2.77
C ALA A 127 -4.31 21.48 2.51
N LYS A 128 -4.93 21.33 1.33
CA LYS A 128 -5.35 20.04 0.80
C LYS A 128 -4.58 19.75 -0.47
N ASP A 129 -4.24 18.48 -0.63
CA ASP A 129 -3.57 18.00 -1.83
C ASP A 129 -4.46 18.13 -3.07
N ILE A 130 -5.70 17.66 -2.91
CA ILE A 130 -6.78 17.73 -3.87
C ILE A 130 -7.99 18.20 -3.08
N ASP A 131 -8.65 19.26 -3.55
CA ASP A 131 -9.89 19.75 -2.93
C ASP A 131 -11.10 18.93 -3.41
N ALA A 132 -10.97 17.61 -3.33
CA ALA A 132 -12.02 16.66 -3.65
C ALA A 132 -11.88 15.43 -2.77
N ASP A 133 -13.02 14.92 -2.31
CA ASP A 133 -13.09 13.69 -1.55
C ASP A 133 -12.81 12.51 -2.48
N ARG A 134 -11.84 11.67 -2.10
CA ARG A 134 -11.51 10.45 -2.84
C ARG A 134 -12.03 9.26 -2.07
N PHE A 135 -12.62 8.32 -2.80
CA PHE A 135 -13.21 7.12 -2.23
C PHE A 135 -12.56 5.87 -2.82
N VAL A 136 -12.40 4.86 -1.98
CA VAL A 136 -11.89 3.54 -2.33
C VAL A 136 -12.95 2.53 -1.98
N ASP A 137 -13.38 1.77 -2.97
CA ASP A 137 -14.30 0.66 -2.78
C ASP A 137 -13.51 -0.58 -2.34
N LEU A 138 -13.67 -1.01 -1.09
CA LEU A 138 -13.00 -2.21 -0.56
C LEU A 138 -13.80 -3.48 -0.84
N ASN A 139 -15.02 -3.33 -1.34
CA ASN A 139 -15.88 -4.43 -1.77
C ASN A 139 -15.59 -4.92 -3.19
N ASP A 140 -14.77 -4.21 -3.97
CA ASP A 140 -14.42 -4.67 -5.30
C ASP A 140 -13.43 -5.84 -5.21
N ARG A 141 -13.98 -7.05 -5.24
CA ARG A 141 -13.23 -8.32 -5.20
C ARG A 141 -12.73 -8.75 -6.58
N ARG A 142 -12.58 -7.83 -7.53
CA ARG A 142 -12.07 -8.18 -8.86
C ARG A 142 -10.57 -8.48 -8.78
N VAL A 143 -10.34 -9.77 -8.55
CA VAL A 143 -9.13 -10.56 -8.83
C VAL A 143 -8.80 -10.58 -10.31
#